data_AF-A0A9E5ER72-F1
#
_entry.id   AF-A0A9E5ER72-F1
#
_cell.length_a   1.000
_cell.length_b   1.000
_cell.length_c   1.000
_cell.angle_alpha   90.00
_cell.angle_beta   90.00
_cell.angle_gamma   90.00
#
_symmetry.space_group_name_H-M   'P 1'
#
loop_
_entity.id
_entity.type
_entity.pdbx_description
1 polymer ?
#
loop_
_entity_poly.entity_id
_entity_poly.type
_entity_poly.pdbx_seq_one_letter_code
_entity_poly.pdbx_strand_id
1 'polypeptide(L)'
;GKVINIDVLQREKDDGSDGDELPPGVNELVRVYVAQKRKISVGDKLAGRHGNKGVISKILPVEDMPYLDDGTPVDIILNPLGVPSRMNIGQVLEAHLGYGARWGWVDAKSGKTVGEAPKRGTESKTRTVTTPSVYVATPVFDGAHWDETSGDSANSPHPTIQQVLGSINPESIEGKRLVGQDGKVRLRNGRTGEYYDNPITVGYMYMLKLHHLVDDKIHARSTGPYSMITQQPLGGKAQFGGQRFGEMEVWALEAYGAAYCLQEILTLKSDDVFGRVHVYESIVKGSNLPEPGVPESFKVLMKEMKALCLDVEVLREDGRPVELADLDEDIYRTQKELGINLTRPERGSDADDRLRQNTF
;
A
#
# COMPACT_ATOMS: atom_id res chain seq x y z
N GLY A 1 -14.75 -7.74 -5.98
CA GLY A 1 -14.09 -8.33 -7.16
C GLY A 1 -15.13 -8.98 -8.05
N LYS A 2 -14.71 -9.72 -9.07
CA LYS A 2 -15.55 -10.62 -9.86
C LYS A 2 -14.92 -12.01 -9.80
N VAL A 3 -15.72 -13.04 -9.60
CA VAL A 3 -15.26 -14.43 -9.77
C VAL A 3 -14.98 -14.61 -11.26
N ILE A 4 -13.77 -15.06 -11.59
CA ILE A 4 -13.34 -15.28 -12.99
C ILE A 4 -13.21 -16.76 -13.30
N ASN A 5 -12.98 -17.60 -12.29
CA ASN A 5 -12.86 -19.04 -12.45
C ASN A 5 -13.15 -19.76 -11.13
N ILE A 6 -13.62 -20.99 -11.21
CA ILE A 6 -13.81 -21.91 -10.09
C ILE A 6 -13.25 -23.26 -10.53
N ASP A 7 -12.19 -23.72 -9.88
CA ASP A 7 -11.65 -25.06 -10.08
C ASP A 7 -12.14 -25.94 -8.93
N VAL A 8 -12.83 -27.03 -9.27
CA VAL A 8 -13.30 -28.04 -8.31
C VAL A 8 -12.52 -29.32 -8.59
N LEU A 9 -11.82 -29.80 -7.57
CA LEU A 9 -11.04 -31.05 -7.62
C LEU A 9 -11.66 -32.03 -6.63
N GLN A 10 -11.96 -33.25 -7.07
CA GLN A 10 -12.63 -34.26 -6.26
C GLN A 10 -11.84 -35.56 -6.28
N ARG A 11 -11.66 -36.18 -5.10
CA ARG A 11 -10.92 -37.46 -4.95
C ARG A 11 -11.65 -38.62 -5.62
N GLU A 12 -12.98 -38.63 -5.49
CA GLU A 12 -13.87 -39.56 -6.17
C GLU A 12 -14.86 -38.72 -6.97
N LYS A 13 -15.00 -39.01 -8.26
CA LYS A 13 -16.00 -38.35 -9.11
C LYS A 13 -17.33 -39.09 -8.99
N ASP A 14 -18.44 -38.35 -9.12
CA ASP A 14 -19.81 -38.91 -9.05
C ASP A 14 -20.07 -40.01 -10.09
N ASP A 15 -19.25 -40.11 -11.14
CA ASP A 15 -19.31 -41.14 -12.19
C ASP A 15 -18.53 -42.43 -11.85
N GLY A 16 -17.88 -42.50 -10.69
CA GLY A 16 -17.11 -43.66 -10.23
C GLY A 16 -15.75 -43.84 -10.91
N SER A 17 -15.27 -42.83 -11.65
CA SER A 17 -13.92 -42.82 -12.24
C SER A 17 -12.86 -42.32 -11.23
N ASP A 18 -11.59 -42.71 -11.44
CA ASP A 18 -10.47 -42.20 -10.62
C ASP A 18 -10.45 -40.66 -10.67
N GLY A 19 -10.52 -40.04 -9.49
CA GLY A 19 -10.56 -38.59 -9.32
C GLY A 19 -9.18 -37.93 -9.32
N ASP A 20 -9.12 -36.73 -8.78
CA ASP A 20 -7.90 -35.90 -8.71
C ASP A 20 -7.02 -36.29 -7.51
N GLU A 21 -5.71 -36.11 -7.67
CA GLU A 21 -4.74 -36.35 -6.58
C GLU A 21 -4.86 -35.24 -5.52
N LEU A 22 -5.41 -35.60 -4.35
CA LEU A 22 -5.60 -34.71 -3.21
C LEU A 22 -4.78 -35.17 -1.99
N PRO A 23 -4.37 -34.24 -1.10
CA PRO A 23 -3.72 -34.58 0.17
C PRO A 23 -4.57 -35.56 0.99
N PRO A 24 -3.96 -36.48 1.75
CA PRO A 24 -4.69 -37.47 2.54
C PRO A 24 -5.65 -36.77 3.52
N GLY A 25 -6.90 -37.26 3.59
CA GLY A 25 -7.97 -36.66 4.39
C GLY A 25 -8.73 -35.51 3.71
N VAL A 26 -8.38 -35.13 2.48
CA VAL A 26 -9.14 -34.18 1.66
C VAL A 26 -9.95 -34.93 0.61
N ASN A 27 -11.28 -34.79 0.67
CA ASN A 27 -12.21 -35.41 -0.28
C ASN A 27 -12.48 -34.50 -1.49
N GLU A 28 -12.59 -33.20 -1.27
CA GLU A 28 -12.85 -32.20 -2.29
C GLU A 28 -12.05 -30.92 -2.00
N LEU A 29 -11.54 -30.28 -3.04
CA LEU A 29 -10.82 -29.01 -2.98
C LEU A 29 -11.40 -28.03 -4.01
N VAL A 30 -11.97 -26.93 -3.53
CA VAL A 30 -12.51 -25.87 -4.37
C VAL A 30 -11.60 -24.64 -4.34
N ARG A 31 -11.14 -24.18 -5.50
CA ARG A 31 -10.36 -22.95 -5.67
C ARG A 31 -11.18 -21.92 -6.45
N VAL A 32 -11.45 -20.78 -5.82
CA VAL A 32 -12.19 -19.67 -6.44
C VAL A 32 -11.24 -18.53 -6.77
N TYR A 33 -11.13 -18.20 -8.06
CA TYR A 33 -10.31 -17.10 -8.54
C TYR A 33 -11.14 -15.83 -8.62
N VAL A 34 -10.76 -14.81 -7.85
CA VAL A 34 -11.44 -13.51 -7.82
C VAL A 34 -10.52 -12.43 -8.38
N ALA A 35 -10.92 -11.84 -9.50
CA ALA A 35 -10.22 -10.69 -10.08
C ALA A 35 -10.79 -9.37 -9.57
N GLN A 36 -9.92 -8.37 -9.37
CA GLN A 36 -10.37 -7.00 -9.14
C GLN A 36 -9.57 -6.02 -10.00
N LYS A 37 -10.27 -5.08 -10.63
CA LYS A 37 -9.64 -3.96 -11.35
C LYS A 37 -9.46 -2.79 -10.39
N ARG A 38 -8.24 -2.58 -9.89
CA ARG A 38 -7.92 -1.47 -8.98
C ARG A 38 -7.56 -0.23 -9.78
N LYS A 39 -8.32 0.85 -9.58
CA LYS A 39 -7.91 2.19 -10.02
C LYS A 39 -6.79 2.71 -9.12
N ILE A 40 -6.21 3.85 -9.49
CA ILE A 40 -5.23 4.53 -8.65
C ILE A 40 -5.97 5.26 -7.52
N SER A 41 -5.43 5.18 -6.31
CA SER A 41 -6.05 5.76 -5.11
C SER A 41 -5.05 6.59 -4.32
N VAL A 42 -5.56 7.49 -3.49
CA VAL A 42 -4.74 8.21 -2.50
C VAL A 42 -4.06 7.19 -1.58
N GLY A 43 -2.75 7.34 -1.37
CA GLY A 43 -1.91 6.40 -0.63
C GLY A 43 -1.21 5.35 -1.48
N ASP A 44 -1.60 5.13 -2.74
CA ASP A 44 -0.86 4.26 -3.65
C ASP A 44 0.55 4.79 -3.90
N LYS A 45 1.52 3.89 -4.01
CA LYS A 45 2.92 4.26 -4.24
C LYS A 45 3.25 4.32 -5.73
N LEU A 46 3.82 5.45 -6.15
CA LEU A 46 4.36 5.67 -7.49
C LEU A 46 5.89 5.82 -7.42
N ALA A 47 6.56 5.50 -8.52
CA ALA A 47 7.98 5.78 -8.69
C ALA A 47 8.34 6.09 -10.14
N GLY A 48 9.28 7.01 -10.36
CA GLY A 48 9.98 7.10 -11.63
C GLY A 48 11.18 6.13 -11.69
N ARG A 49 11.87 6.10 -12.82
CA ARG A 49 13.03 5.22 -13.06
C ARG A 49 14.28 5.65 -12.29
N HIS A 50 14.33 6.89 -11.80
CA HIS A 50 15.47 7.50 -11.12
C HIS A 50 15.36 7.45 -9.58
N GLY A 51 14.59 6.50 -9.04
CA GLY A 51 14.42 6.32 -7.59
C GLY A 51 13.55 7.39 -6.91
N ASN A 52 13.00 8.34 -7.67
CA ASN A 52 12.00 9.30 -7.22
C ASN A 52 10.69 8.56 -6.92
N LYS A 53 10.48 8.22 -5.65
CA LYS A 53 9.31 7.50 -5.15
C LYS A 53 8.49 8.36 -4.19
N GLY A 54 7.18 8.20 -4.24
CA GLY A 54 6.23 8.90 -3.39
C GLY A 54 4.90 8.15 -3.28
N VAL A 55 4.09 8.56 -2.32
CA VAL A 55 2.68 8.15 -2.22
C VAL A 55 1.80 9.27 -2.75
N ILE A 56 0.67 8.93 -3.34
CA ILE A 56 -0.28 9.93 -3.83
C ILE A 56 -0.97 10.58 -2.63
N SER A 57 -0.76 11.90 -2.45
CA SER A 57 -1.39 12.65 -1.37
C SER A 57 -2.79 13.16 -1.73
N LYS A 58 -3.00 13.55 -2.99
CA LYS A 58 -4.28 14.10 -3.47
C LYS A 58 -4.45 13.81 -4.96
N ILE A 59 -5.69 13.49 -5.35
CA ILE A 59 -6.11 13.40 -6.74
C ILE A 59 -7.03 14.61 -6.97
N LEU A 60 -6.63 15.51 -7.86
CA LEU A 60 -7.38 16.72 -8.17
C LEU A 60 -8.34 16.49 -9.34
N PRO A 61 -9.46 17.24 -9.38
CA PRO A 61 -10.23 17.41 -10.62
C PRO A 61 -9.34 17.99 -11.72
N VAL A 62 -9.70 17.74 -12.98
CA VAL A 62 -8.87 18.12 -14.14
C VAL A 62 -8.82 19.65 -14.29
N GLU A 63 -9.94 20.32 -14.01
CA GLU A 63 -10.10 21.77 -14.02
C GLU A 63 -9.23 22.51 -12.99
N ASP A 64 -8.86 21.83 -11.90
CA ASP A 64 -8.03 22.38 -10.82
C ASP A 64 -6.53 22.29 -11.14
N MET A 65 -6.15 21.48 -12.13
CA MET A 65 -4.76 21.24 -12.47
C MET A 65 -4.15 22.45 -13.19
N PRO A 66 -2.87 22.76 -12.93
CA PRO A 66 -2.13 23.70 -13.76
C PRO A 66 -2.17 23.27 -15.24
N TYR A 67 -2.38 24.22 -16.14
CA TYR A 67 -2.52 23.95 -17.56
C TYR A 67 -1.65 24.88 -18.41
N LEU A 68 -1.32 24.39 -19.60
CA LEU A 68 -0.57 25.08 -20.65
C LEU A 68 -1.45 26.11 -21.37
N ASP A 69 -0.86 27.02 -22.15
CA ASP A 69 -1.61 28.07 -22.88
C ASP A 69 -2.62 27.50 -23.91
N ASP A 70 -2.42 26.27 -24.37
CA ASP A 70 -3.35 25.56 -25.25
C ASP A 70 -4.53 24.91 -24.50
N GLY A 71 -4.60 25.06 -23.17
CA GLY A 71 -5.62 24.47 -22.32
C GLY A 71 -5.28 23.05 -21.82
N THR A 72 -4.14 22.49 -22.19
CA THR A 72 -3.76 21.13 -21.78
C THR A 72 -3.34 21.10 -20.30
N PRO A 73 -4.05 20.37 -19.42
CA PRO A 73 -3.67 20.22 -18.02
C PRO A 73 -2.49 19.27 -17.85
N VAL A 74 -1.68 19.48 -16.82
CA VAL A 74 -0.62 18.52 -16.43
C VAL A 74 -1.22 17.31 -15.71
N ASP A 75 -0.59 16.14 -15.84
CA ASP A 75 -1.09 14.89 -15.21
C ASP A 75 -0.60 14.70 -13.77
N ILE A 76 0.68 14.99 -13.50
CA ILE A 76 1.35 14.74 -12.22
C ILE A 76 2.23 15.94 -11.87
N ILE A 77 2.18 16.38 -10.61
CA ILE A 77 3.04 17.43 -10.07
C ILE A 77 4.06 16.79 -9.13
N LEU A 78 5.35 16.97 -9.43
CA LEU A 78 6.45 16.49 -8.60
C LEU A 78 7.07 17.65 -7.82
N ASN A 79 7.44 17.40 -6.56
CA ASN A 79 8.06 18.41 -5.72
C ASN A 79 9.52 18.66 -6.16
N PRO A 80 9.92 19.91 -6.50
CA PRO A 80 11.27 20.21 -6.96
C PRO A 80 12.35 20.00 -5.88
N LEU A 81 12.02 20.13 -4.59
CA LEU A 81 13.00 19.99 -3.50
C LEU A 81 13.65 18.60 -3.43
N GLY A 82 12.94 17.58 -3.93
CA GLY A 82 13.41 16.19 -3.95
C GLY A 82 14.45 15.88 -5.03
N VAL A 83 14.69 16.79 -5.99
CA VAL A 83 15.60 16.54 -7.12
C VAL A 83 17.06 16.86 -6.75
N PRO A 84 17.41 18.07 -6.26
CA PRO A 84 18.80 18.38 -5.95
C PRO A 84 19.33 17.58 -4.76
N SER A 85 18.49 17.40 -3.72
CA SER A 85 18.86 16.68 -2.49
C SER A 85 19.22 15.21 -2.72
N ARG A 86 18.69 14.60 -3.79
CA ARG A 86 18.92 13.18 -4.13
C ARG A 86 19.85 12.98 -5.31
N MET A 87 20.38 14.06 -5.89
CA MET A 87 21.28 14.03 -7.04
C MET A 87 20.75 13.21 -8.24
N ASN A 88 19.43 13.13 -8.40
CA ASN A 88 18.78 12.35 -9.45
C ASN A 88 18.27 13.24 -10.60
N ILE A 89 19.20 14.03 -11.16
CA ILE A 89 18.98 14.98 -12.26
C ILE A 89 18.48 14.27 -13.53
N GLY A 90 18.78 12.99 -13.70
CA GLY A 90 18.31 12.17 -14.82
C GLY A 90 16.79 12.24 -15.04
N GLN A 91 15.98 12.40 -13.99
CA GLN A 91 14.52 12.53 -14.14
C GLN A 91 14.12 13.83 -14.87
N VAL A 92 14.93 14.89 -14.71
CA VAL A 92 14.73 16.17 -15.38
C VAL A 92 15.16 16.03 -16.83
N LEU A 93 16.31 15.41 -17.11
CA LEU A 93 16.75 15.12 -18.48
C LEU A 93 15.74 14.23 -19.23
N GLU A 94 15.20 13.22 -18.55
CA GLU A 94 14.13 12.37 -19.06
C GLU A 94 12.88 13.19 -19.41
N ALA A 95 12.45 14.09 -18.53
CA ALA A 95 11.27 14.92 -18.76
C ALA A 95 11.43 15.80 -20.02
N HIS A 96 12.60 16.40 -20.21
CA HIS A 96 12.93 17.21 -21.39
C HIS A 96 12.96 16.39 -22.68
N LEU A 97 13.70 15.27 -22.68
CA LEU A 97 13.80 14.42 -23.86
C LEU A 97 12.46 13.76 -24.19
N GLY A 98 11.68 13.38 -23.17
CA GLY A 98 10.32 12.88 -23.32
C GLY A 98 9.39 13.89 -23.96
N TYR A 99 9.60 15.19 -23.69
CA TYR A 99 8.88 16.27 -24.35
C TYR A 99 9.21 16.35 -25.85
N GLY A 100 10.49 16.31 -26.20
CA GLY A 100 10.92 16.23 -27.60
C GLY A 100 10.39 14.99 -28.31
N ALA A 101 10.46 13.82 -27.66
CA ALA A 101 9.96 12.55 -28.20
C ALA A 101 8.44 12.56 -28.46
N ARG A 102 7.68 13.24 -27.60
CA ARG A 102 6.21 13.37 -27.76
C ARG A 102 5.84 14.05 -29.07
N TRP A 103 6.53 15.13 -29.41
CA TRP A 103 6.17 16.00 -30.53
C TRP A 103 7.05 15.82 -31.78
N GLY A 104 8.19 15.14 -31.65
CA GLY A 104 9.19 15.04 -32.70
C GLY A 104 9.90 16.38 -32.92
N TRP A 105 11.00 16.34 -33.67
CA TRP A 105 11.81 17.53 -33.93
C TRP A 105 12.43 17.47 -35.33
N VAL A 106 12.93 18.60 -35.81
CA VAL A 106 13.77 18.63 -37.01
C VAL A 106 15.22 18.52 -36.56
N ASP A 107 15.93 17.49 -37.01
CA ASP A 107 17.33 17.32 -36.68
C ASP A 107 18.16 18.44 -37.34
N ALA A 108 18.84 19.24 -36.52
CA ALA A 108 19.63 20.38 -36.98
C ALA A 108 20.82 19.96 -37.86
N LYS A 109 21.33 18.73 -37.71
CA LYS A 109 22.47 18.22 -38.50
C LYS A 109 22.04 17.69 -39.86
N SER A 110 20.99 16.87 -39.90
CA SER A 110 20.53 16.23 -41.14
C SER A 110 19.43 17.00 -41.88
N GLY A 111 18.77 17.97 -41.23
CA GLY A 111 17.61 18.69 -41.75
C GLY A 111 16.35 17.83 -41.89
N LYS A 112 16.38 16.57 -41.41
CA LYS A 112 15.26 15.64 -41.51
C LYS A 112 14.35 15.75 -40.28
N THR A 113 13.05 15.66 -40.49
CA THR A 113 12.08 15.51 -39.40
C THR A 113 12.23 14.13 -38.78
N VAL A 114 12.43 14.10 -37.47
CA VAL A 114 12.52 12.90 -36.65
C VAL A 114 11.17 12.68 -35.95
N GLY A 115 10.56 11.54 -36.25
CA GLY A 115 9.26 11.12 -35.70
C GLY A 115 8.10 11.24 -36.67
N GLU A 116 7.03 10.52 -36.37
CA GLU A 116 5.76 10.58 -37.11
C GLU A 116 5.00 11.87 -36.77
N ALA A 117 4.00 12.21 -37.59
CA ALA A 117 3.11 13.33 -37.28
C ALA A 117 2.48 13.14 -35.88
N PRO A 118 2.61 14.12 -34.96
CA PRO A 118 2.09 13.99 -33.61
C PRO A 118 0.58 13.69 -33.60
N LYS A 119 0.17 12.71 -32.79
CA LYS A 119 -1.24 12.36 -32.64
C LYS A 119 -1.97 13.41 -31.81
N ARG A 120 -2.56 14.38 -32.48
CA ARG A 120 -3.34 15.48 -31.88
C ARG A 120 -4.70 15.02 -31.33
N GLY A 121 -5.26 15.75 -30.39
CA GLY A 121 -6.52 15.41 -29.69
C GLY A 121 -6.38 14.34 -28.62
N THR A 122 -5.15 14.10 -28.16
CA THR A 122 -4.80 13.16 -27.08
C THR A 122 -4.21 13.84 -25.85
N GLU A 123 -4.04 15.16 -25.90
CA GLU A 123 -3.37 15.99 -24.91
C GLU A 123 -4.16 16.09 -23.60
N SER A 124 -5.49 16.23 -23.69
CA SER A 124 -6.39 16.33 -22.53
C SER A 124 -6.90 14.98 -22.01
N LYS A 125 -6.57 13.87 -22.68
CA LYS A 125 -7.06 12.54 -22.29
C LYS A 125 -6.08 11.87 -21.35
N THR A 126 -6.45 11.74 -20.08
CA THR A 126 -5.73 10.90 -19.10
C THR A 126 -5.76 9.43 -19.55
N ARG A 127 -4.71 8.98 -20.23
CA ARG A 127 -4.53 7.58 -20.68
C ARG A 127 -3.35 6.97 -19.95
N THR A 128 -3.38 5.65 -19.81
CA THR A 128 -2.25 4.90 -19.22
C THR A 128 -1.01 4.94 -20.10
N VAL A 129 -1.18 5.09 -21.42
CA VAL A 129 -0.09 5.18 -22.39
C VAL A 129 -0.46 6.23 -23.44
N THR A 130 0.46 7.17 -23.63
CA THR A 130 0.39 8.18 -24.68
C THR A 130 1.44 7.83 -25.73
N THR A 131 1.02 7.56 -26.97
CA THR A 131 1.96 7.22 -28.05
C THR A 131 2.77 8.47 -28.41
N PRO A 132 4.11 8.44 -28.32
CA PRO A 132 4.96 9.55 -28.74
C PRO A 132 5.04 9.62 -30.28
N SER A 133 5.53 10.74 -30.81
CA SER A 133 5.87 10.89 -32.22
C SER A 133 7.05 9.97 -32.59
N VAL A 134 8.00 9.79 -31.67
CA VAL A 134 9.13 8.88 -31.83
C VAL A 134 9.49 8.21 -30.51
N TYR A 135 9.82 6.92 -30.56
CA TYR A 135 10.46 6.25 -29.44
C TYR A 135 11.96 6.50 -29.48
N VAL A 136 12.50 7.05 -28.39
CA VAL A 136 13.93 7.34 -28.26
C VAL A 136 14.56 6.34 -27.31
N ALA A 137 15.75 5.86 -27.65
CA ALA A 137 16.58 5.05 -26.77
C ALA A 137 17.84 5.84 -26.40
N THR A 138 18.09 5.98 -25.10
CA THR A 138 19.33 6.55 -24.57
C THR A 138 20.07 5.43 -23.83
N PRO A 139 21.10 4.82 -24.44
CA PRO A 139 21.91 3.81 -23.77
C PRO A 139 22.51 4.33 -22.47
N VAL A 140 22.74 3.42 -21.53
CA VAL A 140 23.42 3.76 -20.28
C VAL A 140 24.88 4.09 -20.61
N PHE A 141 25.37 5.22 -20.12
CA PHE A 141 26.72 5.79 -20.35
C PHE A 141 27.03 6.37 -21.75
N ASP A 142 26.18 6.15 -22.75
CA ASP A 142 26.33 6.69 -24.12
C ASP A 142 25.01 7.35 -24.59
N GLY A 143 24.33 7.99 -23.63
CA GLY A 143 22.99 8.54 -23.82
C GLY A 143 22.98 9.93 -24.43
N ALA A 144 21.80 10.53 -24.50
CA ALA A 144 21.66 11.92 -24.96
C ALA A 144 22.29 12.91 -23.97
N HIS A 145 23.16 13.79 -24.46
CA HIS A 145 23.78 14.86 -23.70
C HIS A 145 22.89 16.12 -23.66
N TRP A 146 23.00 16.94 -22.60
CA TRP A 146 22.19 18.15 -22.43
C TRP A 146 22.56 19.27 -23.42
N ASP A 147 23.79 19.78 -23.31
CA ASP A 147 24.36 20.88 -24.08
C ASP A 147 25.84 20.66 -24.47
N GLU A 148 26.42 19.52 -24.10
CA GLU A 148 27.84 19.21 -24.33
C GLU A 148 28.16 19.08 -25.82
N THR A 149 28.69 20.15 -26.42
CA THR A 149 29.11 20.23 -27.83
C THR A 149 30.62 20.13 -28.02
N SER A 150 31.38 19.78 -26.97
CA SER A 150 32.84 19.67 -26.98
C SER A 150 33.32 18.29 -26.53
N GLY A 151 34.43 17.80 -27.09
CA GLY A 151 34.96 16.45 -26.82
C GLY A 151 34.34 15.37 -27.71
N ASP A 152 34.31 14.11 -27.24
CA ASP A 152 33.76 12.97 -27.99
C ASP A 152 32.27 13.16 -28.37
N SER A 153 31.51 13.92 -27.57
CA SER A 153 30.10 14.29 -27.84
C SER A 153 29.92 15.18 -29.08
N ALA A 154 30.94 15.98 -29.47
CA ALA A 154 30.86 16.85 -30.64
C ALA A 154 30.71 16.06 -31.95
N ASN A 155 31.33 14.88 -32.01
CA ASN A 155 31.26 13.95 -33.13
C ASN A 155 30.08 12.96 -33.02
N SER A 156 29.27 13.03 -31.96
CA SER A 156 28.11 12.17 -31.84
C SER A 156 27.14 12.46 -33.01
N PRO A 157 26.59 11.42 -33.67
CA PRO A 157 25.68 11.62 -34.79
C PRO A 157 24.33 12.21 -34.37
N HIS A 158 24.04 12.22 -33.07
CA HIS A 158 22.75 12.66 -32.53
C HIS A 158 22.78 14.12 -32.04
N PRO A 159 21.62 14.82 -32.05
CA PRO A 159 21.50 16.16 -31.47
C PRO A 159 21.45 16.12 -29.94
N THR A 160 21.86 17.21 -29.29
CA THR A 160 21.73 17.36 -27.83
C THR A 160 20.28 17.62 -27.41
N ILE A 161 19.94 17.39 -26.14
CA ILE A 161 18.58 17.62 -25.63
C ILE A 161 18.16 19.09 -25.84
N GLN A 162 19.07 20.04 -25.63
CA GLN A 162 18.78 21.45 -25.88
C GLN A 162 18.50 21.75 -27.36
N GLN A 163 19.22 21.12 -28.29
CA GLN A 163 18.96 21.24 -29.72
C GLN A 163 17.60 20.64 -30.10
N VAL A 164 17.28 19.46 -29.55
CA VAL A 164 15.97 18.81 -29.71
C VAL A 164 14.86 19.74 -29.23
N LEU A 165 14.98 20.30 -28.02
CA LEU A 165 14.03 21.29 -27.50
C LEU A 165 13.95 22.53 -28.41
N GLY A 166 15.06 22.97 -28.98
CA GLY A 166 15.14 24.10 -29.90
C GLY A 166 14.33 23.92 -31.19
N SER A 167 14.27 22.69 -31.72
CA SER A 167 13.70 22.36 -33.03
C SER A 167 12.48 21.44 -32.99
N ILE A 168 11.76 21.39 -31.86
CA ILE A 168 10.52 20.62 -31.73
C ILE A 168 9.47 21.10 -32.73
N ASN A 169 8.72 20.16 -33.31
CA ASN A 169 7.53 20.48 -34.09
C ASN A 169 6.48 21.24 -33.24
N PRO A 170 5.72 22.18 -33.82
CA PRO A 170 4.75 22.93 -33.05
C PRO A 170 3.74 22.07 -32.29
N GLU A 171 3.63 22.36 -31.00
CA GLU A 171 2.87 21.59 -30.02
C GLU A 171 1.38 21.91 -30.14
N SER A 172 1.04 23.20 -30.24
CA SER A 172 -0.35 23.65 -30.40
C SER A 172 -0.89 23.28 -31.78
N ILE A 173 -2.21 23.03 -31.85
CA ILE A 173 -2.96 22.84 -33.10
C ILE A 173 -2.82 24.09 -34.01
N GLU A 174 -2.67 25.28 -33.41
CA GLU A 174 -2.46 26.54 -34.13
C GLU A 174 -1.04 26.71 -34.68
N GLY A 175 -0.14 25.74 -34.47
CA GLY A 175 1.24 25.83 -34.92
C GLY A 175 2.13 26.70 -34.03
N LYS A 176 1.71 26.97 -32.79
CA LYS A 176 2.52 27.69 -31.79
C LYS A 176 3.34 26.72 -30.95
N ARG A 177 4.55 27.16 -30.61
CA ARG A 177 5.44 26.53 -29.63
C ARG A 177 5.06 26.99 -28.22
N LEU A 178 4.97 26.06 -27.28
CA LEU A 178 4.57 26.33 -25.89
C LEU A 178 5.77 26.27 -24.94
N VAL A 179 6.70 25.33 -25.15
CA VAL A 179 7.87 25.15 -24.27
C VAL A 179 9.09 25.91 -24.78
N GLY A 180 9.77 26.62 -23.88
CA GLY A 180 11.03 27.32 -24.15
C GLY A 180 12.19 26.37 -24.51
N GLN A 181 13.34 26.93 -24.88
CA GLN A 181 14.55 26.14 -25.15
C GLN A 181 15.15 25.53 -23.88
N ASP A 182 14.82 26.10 -22.73
CA ASP A 182 15.20 25.65 -21.39
C ASP A 182 14.24 24.59 -20.82
N GLY A 183 13.24 24.17 -21.61
CA GLY A 183 12.24 23.18 -21.19
C GLY A 183 11.20 23.71 -20.22
N LYS A 184 11.10 25.03 -20.06
CA LYS A 184 10.15 25.66 -19.16
C LYS A 184 9.04 26.36 -19.92
N VAL A 185 7.90 26.49 -19.26
CA VAL A 185 6.71 27.16 -19.77
C VAL A 185 6.00 27.86 -18.62
N ARG A 186 5.34 28.98 -18.89
CA ARG A 186 4.48 29.63 -17.90
C ARG A 186 3.15 28.88 -17.85
N LEU A 187 2.87 28.24 -16.72
CA LEU A 187 1.60 27.57 -16.50
C LEU A 187 0.56 28.56 -15.97
N ARG A 188 -0.70 28.23 -16.22
CA ARG A 188 -1.87 28.92 -15.66
C ARG A 188 -2.48 28.08 -14.54
N ASN A 189 -2.86 28.73 -13.44
CA ASN A 189 -3.46 28.07 -12.30
C ASN A 189 -4.93 27.72 -12.62
N GLY A 190 -5.28 26.43 -12.54
CA GLY A 190 -6.64 25.94 -12.78
C GLY A 190 -7.72 26.57 -11.88
N ARG A 191 -7.36 26.95 -10.65
CA ARG A 191 -8.32 27.49 -9.67
C ARG A 191 -8.57 28.98 -9.78
N THR A 192 -7.52 29.76 -10.01
CA THR A 192 -7.62 31.24 -10.06
C THR A 192 -7.67 31.75 -11.49
N GLY A 193 -7.17 30.98 -12.45
CA GLY A 193 -6.98 31.43 -13.82
C GLY A 193 -5.85 32.46 -13.98
N GLU A 194 -4.98 32.64 -12.99
CA GLU A 194 -3.81 33.51 -13.09
C GLU A 194 -2.56 32.72 -13.51
N TYR A 195 -1.59 33.41 -14.11
CA TYR A 195 -0.30 32.80 -14.43
C TYR A 195 0.56 32.65 -13.17
N TYR A 196 1.33 31.58 -13.10
CA TYR A 196 2.39 31.48 -12.10
C TYR A 196 3.50 32.52 -12.37
N ASP A 197 4.14 32.96 -11.29
CA ASP A 197 5.16 34.02 -11.32
C ASP A 197 6.37 33.62 -12.16
N ASN A 198 6.84 32.38 -12.01
CA ASN A 198 8.02 31.85 -12.66
C ASN A 198 7.67 30.76 -13.69
N PRO A 199 8.45 30.62 -14.77
CA PRO A 199 8.30 29.52 -15.71
C PRO A 199 8.68 28.18 -15.04
N ILE A 200 7.88 27.15 -15.30
CA ILE A 200 7.96 25.83 -14.66
C ILE A 200 8.41 24.80 -15.70
N THR A 201 9.30 23.90 -15.32
CA THR A 201 9.70 22.78 -16.18
C THR A 201 8.52 21.84 -16.40
N VAL A 202 8.17 21.59 -17.66
CA VAL A 202 7.13 20.65 -18.07
C VAL A 202 7.75 19.63 -19.01
N GLY A 203 7.35 18.38 -18.87
CA GLY A 203 7.94 17.27 -19.61
C GLY A 203 7.12 16.00 -19.48
N TYR A 204 7.49 14.99 -20.26
CA TYR A 204 6.90 13.65 -20.16
C TYR A 204 7.87 12.73 -19.44
N MET A 205 7.46 12.20 -18.30
CA MET A 205 8.25 11.28 -17.49
C MET A 205 7.57 9.91 -17.42
N TYR A 206 8.37 8.84 -17.42
CA TYR A 206 7.86 7.49 -17.30
C TYR A 206 7.62 7.12 -15.82
N MET A 207 6.35 7.03 -15.44
CA MET A 207 5.93 6.73 -14.07
C MET A 207 5.42 5.29 -13.94
N LEU A 208 5.89 4.62 -12.89
CA LEU A 208 5.54 3.24 -12.54
C LEU A 208 4.58 3.22 -11.35
N LYS A 209 3.51 2.44 -11.45
CA LYS A 209 2.66 2.07 -10.31
C LYS A 209 3.29 0.87 -9.60
N LEU A 210 3.69 1.05 -8.35
CA LEU A 210 4.32 -0.01 -7.56
C LEU A 210 3.26 -0.89 -6.89
N HIS A 211 3.63 -2.14 -6.60
CA HIS A 211 2.80 -3.11 -5.86
C HIS A 211 2.79 -2.83 -4.34
N HIS A 212 2.67 -1.55 -3.98
CA HIS A 212 2.48 -1.08 -2.62
C HIS A 212 1.21 -0.21 -2.60
N LEU A 213 0.07 -0.89 -2.57
CA LEU A 213 -1.24 -0.29 -2.68
C LEU A 213 -1.83 -0.06 -1.30
N VAL A 214 -2.63 1.00 -1.16
CA VAL A 214 -3.27 1.33 0.13
C VAL A 214 -4.23 0.22 0.55
N ASP A 215 -4.99 -0.36 -0.38
CA ASP A 215 -5.95 -1.43 -0.13
C ASP A 215 -5.30 -2.67 0.52
N ASP A 216 -4.03 -2.94 0.19
CA ASP A 216 -3.29 -4.07 0.76
C ASP A 216 -2.70 -3.72 2.14
N LYS A 217 -2.47 -2.44 2.41
CA LYS A 217 -1.87 -1.95 3.66
C LYS A 217 -2.86 -1.57 4.74
N ILE A 218 -4.06 -1.11 4.37
CA ILE A 218 -5.08 -0.75 5.34
C ILE A 218 -5.50 -1.99 6.13
N HIS A 219 -5.48 -1.88 7.45
CA HIS A 219 -5.87 -2.94 8.37
C HIS A 219 -6.36 -2.30 9.67
N ALA A 220 -7.49 -2.80 10.16
CA ALA A 220 -8.09 -2.38 11.42
C ALA A 220 -8.69 -3.60 12.10
N ARG A 221 -8.67 -3.59 13.44
CA ARG A 221 -9.20 -4.66 14.28
C ARG A 221 -9.88 -4.02 15.49
N SER A 222 -11.09 -4.47 15.79
CA SER A 222 -11.76 -4.23 17.08
C SER A 222 -11.53 -5.44 17.99
N THR A 223 -12.18 -6.56 17.69
CA THR A 223 -11.97 -7.87 18.28
C THR A 223 -11.57 -8.87 17.19
N GLY A 224 -11.04 -10.03 17.55
CA GLY A 224 -10.56 -10.99 16.55
C GLY A 224 -10.01 -12.26 17.20
N PRO A 225 -9.34 -13.13 16.44
CA PRO A 225 -8.78 -14.36 16.99
C PRO A 225 -7.58 -14.08 17.91
N TYR A 226 -7.39 -15.02 18.84
CA TYR A 226 -6.35 -15.01 19.86
C TYR A 226 -5.53 -16.30 19.78
N SER A 227 -4.29 -16.23 20.23
CA SER A 227 -3.41 -17.39 20.39
C SER A 227 -3.93 -18.30 21.49
N MET A 228 -3.97 -19.61 21.24
CA MET A 228 -4.37 -20.59 22.26
C MET A 228 -3.39 -20.65 23.43
N ILE A 229 -2.11 -20.35 23.19
CA ILE A 229 -1.05 -20.49 24.18
C ILE A 229 -0.97 -19.23 25.05
N THR A 230 -0.77 -18.07 24.43
CA THR A 230 -0.50 -16.81 25.15
C THR A 230 -1.77 -16.00 25.41
N GLN A 231 -2.92 -16.41 24.86
CA GLN A 231 -4.17 -15.64 24.89
C GLN A 231 -4.09 -14.22 24.31
N GLN A 232 -3.00 -13.87 23.63
CA GLN A 232 -2.80 -12.58 22.97
C GLN A 232 -3.44 -12.54 21.58
N PRO A 233 -3.82 -11.36 21.08
CA PRO A 233 -4.23 -11.16 19.70
C PRO A 233 -3.25 -11.78 18.69
N LEU A 234 -3.74 -12.54 17.71
CA LEU A 234 -2.90 -13.03 16.62
C LEU A 234 -2.28 -11.87 15.81
N GLY A 235 -1.17 -12.13 15.13
CA GLY A 235 -0.47 -11.15 14.30
C GLY A 235 -0.88 -11.19 12.84
N GLY A 236 -0.78 -10.06 12.15
CA GLY A 236 -0.87 -9.99 10.69
C GLY A 236 -2.30 -9.86 10.13
N LYS A 237 -2.39 -9.16 9.00
CA LYS A 237 -3.66 -8.81 8.34
C LYS A 237 -4.48 -10.03 7.92
N ALA A 238 -3.83 -11.08 7.40
CA ALA A 238 -4.50 -12.29 6.92
C ALA A 238 -5.28 -13.03 8.02
N GLN A 239 -4.82 -12.90 9.27
CA GLN A 239 -5.46 -13.52 10.44
C GLN A 239 -6.38 -12.56 11.19
N PHE A 240 -6.66 -11.38 10.62
CA PHE A 240 -7.35 -10.30 11.34
C PHE A 240 -6.66 -9.94 12.67
N GLY A 241 -5.32 -9.87 12.61
CA GLY A 241 -4.46 -9.72 13.77
C GLY A 241 -4.44 -8.32 14.40
N GLY A 242 -3.96 -8.23 15.63
CA GLY A 242 -3.72 -6.97 16.33
C GLY A 242 -2.46 -6.25 15.85
N GLN A 243 -2.32 -4.98 16.25
CA GLN A 243 -1.06 -4.26 16.12
C GLN A 243 -0.16 -4.62 17.30
N ARG A 244 1.14 -4.75 17.03
CA ARG A 244 2.12 -4.99 18.08
C ARG A 244 2.39 -3.68 18.81
N PHE A 245 2.10 -3.66 20.11
CA PHE A 245 2.57 -2.64 21.03
C PHE A 245 3.88 -3.15 21.65
N GLY A 246 5.01 -2.56 21.27
CA GLY A 246 6.34 -3.04 21.61
C GLY A 246 6.93 -2.32 22.81
N GLU A 247 8.15 -2.73 23.16
CA GLU A 247 8.90 -2.20 24.30
C GLU A 247 9.17 -0.69 24.18
N MET A 248 9.53 -0.21 22.99
CA MET A 248 9.77 1.22 22.76
C MET A 248 8.49 2.05 22.95
N GLU A 249 7.33 1.50 22.60
CA GLU A 249 6.04 2.16 22.83
C GLU A 249 5.64 2.16 24.32
N VAL A 250 6.00 1.11 25.07
CA VAL A 250 5.84 1.09 26.54
C VAL A 250 6.65 2.21 27.17
N TRP A 251 7.95 2.34 26.83
CA TRP A 251 8.80 3.43 27.35
C TRP A 251 8.24 4.81 27.03
N ALA A 252 7.64 4.97 25.85
CA ALA A 252 6.99 6.23 25.50
C ALA A 252 5.84 6.55 26.46
N LEU A 253 4.95 5.60 26.77
CA LEU A 253 3.85 5.83 27.70
C LEU A 253 4.31 6.04 29.15
N GLU A 254 5.36 5.34 29.58
CA GLU A 254 5.99 5.55 30.88
C GLU A 254 6.57 6.97 31.00
N ALA A 255 7.26 7.45 29.96
CA ALA A 255 7.80 8.80 29.91
C ALA A 255 6.70 9.88 29.95
N TYR A 256 5.53 9.60 29.37
CA TYR A 256 4.35 10.47 29.50
C TYR A 256 3.67 10.38 30.88
N GLY A 257 3.99 9.38 31.70
CA GLY A 257 3.30 9.11 32.96
C GLY A 257 1.87 8.56 32.78
N ALA A 258 1.57 7.97 31.62
CA ALA A 258 0.23 7.49 31.27
C ALA A 258 -0.05 6.06 31.80
N ALA A 259 0.02 5.89 33.12
CA ALA A 259 -0.05 4.58 33.79
C ALA A 259 -1.33 3.79 33.46
N TYR A 260 -2.50 4.44 33.52
CA TYR A 260 -3.78 3.78 33.21
C TYR A 260 -3.89 3.33 31.74
N CYS A 261 -3.41 4.16 30.80
CA CYS A 261 -3.39 3.80 29.38
C CYS A 261 -2.48 2.60 29.11
N LEU A 262 -1.31 2.59 29.75
CA LEU A 262 -0.36 1.48 29.64
C LEU A 262 -0.95 0.20 30.22
N GLN A 263 -1.55 0.28 31.42
CA GLN A 263 -2.22 -0.85 32.06
C GLN A 263 -3.34 -1.41 31.17
N GLU A 264 -4.22 -0.55 30.64
CA GLU A 264 -5.32 -0.95 29.75
C GLU A 264 -4.83 -1.67 28.48
N ILE A 265 -3.73 -1.18 27.87
CA ILE A 265 -3.16 -1.79 26.66
C ILE A 265 -2.57 -3.17 26.95
N LEU A 266 -1.85 -3.32 28.07
CA LEU A 266 -1.17 -4.57 28.42
C LEU A 266 -2.09 -5.65 28.98
N THR A 267 -3.29 -5.28 29.45
CA THR A 267 -4.24 -6.21 30.10
C THR A 267 -5.51 -6.40 29.25
N LEU A 268 -6.48 -5.49 29.41
CA LEU A 268 -7.83 -5.53 28.86
C LEU A 268 -7.86 -5.62 27.33
N LYS A 269 -6.87 -5.02 26.64
CA LYS A 269 -6.74 -5.06 25.17
C LYS A 269 -5.86 -6.20 24.65
N SER A 270 -5.27 -7.00 25.53
CA SER A 270 -4.32 -8.06 25.19
C SER A 270 -4.82 -9.42 25.68
N ASP A 271 -4.32 -9.89 26.83
CA ASP A 271 -4.39 -11.28 27.28
C ASP A 271 -5.21 -11.46 28.57
N ASP A 272 -5.87 -10.41 29.07
CA ASP A 272 -6.88 -10.56 30.13
C ASP A 272 -8.17 -11.16 29.56
N VAL A 273 -8.32 -12.47 29.72
CA VAL A 273 -9.42 -13.27 29.15
C VAL A 273 -10.79 -12.83 29.68
N PHE A 274 -10.89 -12.52 30.97
CA PHE A 274 -12.15 -12.08 31.58
C PHE A 274 -12.38 -10.59 31.35
N GLY A 275 -11.33 -9.78 31.52
CA GLY A 275 -11.40 -8.33 31.36
C GLY A 275 -11.86 -7.93 29.96
N ARG A 276 -11.37 -8.58 28.90
CA ARG A 276 -11.78 -8.25 27.52
C ARG A 276 -13.27 -8.47 27.24
N VAL A 277 -13.88 -9.49 27.85
CA VAL A 277 -15.31 -9.78 27.69
C VAL A 277 -16.15 -8.74 28.42
N HIS A 278 -15.81 -8.46 29.68
CA HIS A 278 -16.51 -7.46 30.49
C HIS A 278 -16.34 -6.04 29.95
N VAL A 279 -15.18 -5.70 29.37
CA VAL A 279 -14.96 -4.42 28.67
C VAL A 279 -15.89 -4.28 27.49
N TYR A 280 -16.01 -5.32 26.66
CA TYR A 280 -16.92 -5.28 25.52
C TYR A 280 -18.37 -5.09 25.97
N GLU A 281 -18.80 -5.84 26.98
CA GLU A 281 -20.14 -5.71 27.57
C GLU A 281 -20.38 -4.31 28.15
N SER A 282 -19.41 -3.76 28.87
CA SER A 282 -19.51 -2.44 29.49
C SER A 282 -19.62 -1.33 28.45
N ILE A 283 -18.86 -1.43 27.35
CA ILE A 283 -18.96 -0.49 26.22
C ILE A 283 -20.35 -0.56 25.58
N VAL A 284 -20.90 -1.76 25.38
CA VAL A 284 -22.23 -1.94 24.78
C VAL A 284 -23.34 -1.42 25.72
N LYS A 285 -23.19 -1.62 27.03
CA LYS A 285 -24.15 -1.14 28.05
C LYS A 285 -23.98 0.34 28.38
N GLY A 286 -22.89 0.98 27.97
CA GLY A 286 -22.54 2.35 28.35
C GLY A 286 -22.17 2.51 29.83
N SER A 287 -21.72 1.44 30.48
CA SER A 287 -21.21 1.46 31.85
C SER A 287 -19.70 1.74 31.89
N ASN A 288 -19.19 2.06 33.07
CA ASN A 288 -17.75 2.24 33.27
C ASN A 288 -16.98 0.93 33.00
N LEU A 289 -15.72 1.08 32.59
CA LEU A 289 -14.82 -0.05 32.36
C LEU A 289 -14.50 -0.77 33.67
N PRO A 290 -14.40 -2.10 33.67
CA PRO A 290 -13.98 -2.88 34.83
C PRO A 290 -12.50 -2.65 35.15
N GLU A 291 -12.09 -3.01 36.36
CA GLU A 291 -10.68 -3.00 36.74
C GLU A 291 -9.90 -4.11 36.01
N PRO A 292 -8.68 -3.83 35.53
CA PRO A 292 -7.81 -4.82 34.91
C PRO A 292 -7.43 -5.99 35.83
N GLY A 293 -7.47 -7.21 35.29
CA GLY A 293 -6.99 -8.42 35.95
C GLY A 293 -5.50 -8.70 35.73
N VAL A 294 -5.09 -9.92 36.12
CA VAL A 294 -3.72 -10.42 35.92
C VAL A 294 -3.56 -10.95 34.49
N PRO A 295 -2.54 -10.49 33.72
CA PRO A 295 -2.24 -11.00 32.38
C PRO A 295 -2.01 -12.52 32.33
N GLU A 296 -2.48 -13.15 31.26
CA GLU A 296 -2.23 -14.58 31.04
C GLU A 296 -0.74 -14.88 30.79
N SER A 297 -0.04 -13.98 30.11
CA SER A 297 1.41 -14.09 29.89
C SER A 297 2.21 -14.23 31.19
N PHE A 298 1.79 -13.57 32.26
CA PHE A 298 2.42 -13.71 33.58
C PHE A 298 2.18 -15.09 34.20
N LYS A 299 0.98 -15.64 34.06
CA LYS A 299 0.66 -17.00 34.53
C LYS A 299 1.44 -18.06 33.76
N VAL A 300 1.56 -17.90 32.44
CA VAL A 300 2.39 -18.78 31.59
C VAL A 300 3.85 -18.73 32.03
N LEU A 301 4.41 -17.54 32.26
CA LEU A 301 5.78 -17.39 32.77
C LEU A 301 6.00 -18.13 34.08
N MET A 302 5.05 -18.04 35.02
CA MET A 302 5.14 -18.79 36.28
C MET A 302 5.12 -20.31 36.05
N LYS A 303 4.26 -20.80 35.15
CA LYS A 303 4.21 -22.23 34.81
C LYS A 303 5.52 -22.69 34.14
N GLU A 304 6.13 -21.86 33.30
CA GLU A 304 7.44 -22.13 32.69
C GLU A 304 8.58 -22.18 33.71
N MET A 305 8.62 -21.26 34.68
CA MET A 305 9.61 -21.29 35.77
C MET A 305 9.44 -22.52 36.65
N LYS A 306 8.21 -22.89 37.00
CA LYS A 306 7.92 -24.12 37.75
C LYS A 306 8.32 -25.38 37.00
N ALA A 307 8.16 -25.40 35.66
CA ALA A 307 8.62 -26.49 34.81
C ALA A 307 10.16 -26.64 34.79
N LEU A 308 10.90 -25.58 35.10
CA LEU A 308 12.35 -25.60 35.31
C LEU A 308 12.76 -26.01 36.74
N CYS A 309 11.82 -26.52 37.53
CA CYS A 309 12.02 -26.87 38.95
C CYS A 309 12.39 -25.66 39.83
N LEU A 310 11.99 -24.45 39.43
CA LEU A 310 12.10 -23.26 40.27
C LEU A 310 10.82 -23.10 41.08
N ASP A 311 10.96 -23.01 42.39
CA ASP A 311 9.85 -22.72 43.28
C ASP A 311 9.54 -21.22 43.26
N VAL A 312 8.38 -20.85 42.71
CA VAL A 312 7.95 -19.47 42.51
C VAL A 312 6.56 -19.29 43.09
N GLU A 313 6.47 -18.43 44.10
CA GLU A 313 5.23 -18.08 44.80
C GLU A 313 5.01 -16.56 44.78
N VAL A 314 3.76 -16.16 44.60
CA VAL A 314 3.34 -14.75 44.74
C VAL A 314 2.82 -14.55 46.15
N LEU A 315 3.50 -13.74 46.95
CA LEU A 315 3.12 -13.47 48.34
C LEU A 315 2.35 -12.15 48.44
N ARG A 316 1.31 -12.13 49.28
CA ARG A 316 0.69 -10.87 49.73
C ARG A 316 1.55 -10.22 50.83
N GLU A 317 1.19 -9.00 51.22
CA GLU A 317 1.85 -8.28 52.32
C GLU A 317 1.83 -9.06 53.66
N ASP A 318 0.85 -9.95 53.87
CA ASP A 318 0.73 -10.79 55.06
C ASP A 318 1.56 -12.09 55.01
N GLY A 319 2.37 -12.27 53.96
CA GLY A 319 3.25 -13.43 53.76
C GLY A 319 2.51 -14.71 53.32
N ARG A 320 1.21 -14.63 53.00
CA ARG A 320 0.45 -15.78 52.50
C ARG A 320 0.56 -15.90 50.98
N PRO A 321 0.65 -17.12 50.42
CA PRO A 321 0.67 -17.32 48.99
C PRO A 321 -0.69 -16.98 48.37
N VAL A 322 -0.66 -16.34 47.20
CA VAL A 322 -1.83 -16.09 46.35
C VAL A 322 -2.02 -17.28 45.43
N GLU A 323 -3.16 -17.96 45.56
CA GLU A 323 -3.61 -18.90 44.53
C GLU A 323 -4.12 -18.09 43.32
N LEU A 324 -3.35 -18.14 42.24
CA LEU A 324 -3.81 -17.72 40.92
C LEU A 324 -4.71 -18.84 40.39
N ALA A 325 -6.02 -18.71 40.59
CA ALA A 325 -6.99 -19.73 40.18
C ALA A 325 -6.83 -20.09 38.68
N ASP A 326 -6.91 -21.40 38.39
CA ASP A 326 -6.89 -21.93 37.03
C ASP A 326 -8.20 -21.56 36.30
N LEU A 327 -8.07 -21.23 35.02
CA LEU A 327 -9.06 -20.55 34.18
C LEU A 327 -10.22 -21.41 33.69
N ASP A 328 -10.25 -22.70 34.00
CA ASP A 328 -11.08 -23.66 33.26
C ASP A 328 -12.57 -23.59 33.63
N GLU A 329 -12.93 -23.28 34.89
CA GLU A 329 -14.34 -23.33 35.33
C GLU A 329 -15.15 -22.08 34.98
N ASP A 330 -14.57 -20.88 35.05
CA ASP A 330 -15.30 -19.62 34.85
C ASP A 330 -15.40 -19.18 33.37
N ILE A 331 -14.44 -19.57 32.53
CA ILE A 331 -14.50 -19.33 31.07
C ILE A 331 -15.71 -20.06 30.46
N TYR A 332 -15.96 -21.30 30.90
CA TYR A 332 -17.03 -22.15 30.38
C TYR A 332 -18.44 -21.61 30.70
N ARG A 333 -18.61 -20.98 31.88
CA ARG A 333 -19.89 -20.34 32.26
C ARG A 333 -20.15 -19.07 31.44
N THR A 334 -19.15 -18.20 31.33
CA THR A 334 -19.30 -16.87 30.71
C THR A 334 -19.51 -16.96 29.18
N GLN A 335 -18.79 -17.86 28.49
CA GLN A 335 -19.02 -18.09 27.04
C GLN A 335 -20.43 -18.61 26.74
N LYS A 336 -21.02 -19.39 27.64
CA LYS A 336 -22.33 -20.01 27.47
C LYS A 336 -23.48 -19.03 27.67
N GLU A 337 -23.33 -18.03 28.55
CA GLU A 337 -24.33 -16.99 28.78
C GLU A 337 -24.42 -15.96 27.64
N LEU A 338 -23.30 -15.68 26.97
CA LEU A 338 -23.24 -14.65 25.93
C LEU A 338 -23.52 -15.16 24.51
N GLY A 339 -23.45 -16.47 24.26
CA GLY A 339 -23.69 -17.06 22.94
C GLY A 339 -22.67 -16.63 21.86
N ILE A 340 -21.56 -16.01 22.26
CA ILE A 340 -20.51 -15.52 21.35
C ILE A 340 -19.33 -16.49 21.43
N ASN A 341 -19.14 -17.28 20.36
CA ASN A 341 -18.00 -18.17 20.24
C ASN A 341 -16.78 -17.37 19.71
N LEU A 342 -15.97 -16.84 20.64
CA LEU A 342 -14.73 -16.09 20.34
C LEU A 342 -13.55 -16.98 19.92
N THR A 343 -13.71 -18.29 20.08
CA THR A 343 -12.78 -19.32 19.57
C THR A 343 -13.29 -19.81 18.22
N ARG A 344 -12.47 -19.64 17.17
CA ARG A 344 -12.72 -20.33 15.91
C ARG A 344 -12.61 -21.83 16.19
N PRO A 345 -13.63 -22.67 15.95
CA PRO A 345 -13.39 -24.11 15.89
C PRO A 345 -12.42 -24.34 14.73
N GLU A 346 -11.22 -24.83 15.02
CA GLU A 346 -10.22 -25.13 13.98
C GLU A 346 -10.62 -26.29 13.06
N ARG A 347 -11.83 -26.84 13.22
CA ARG A 347 -12.42 -27.82 12.31
C ARG A 347 -13.90 -27.55 12.18
N GLY A 348 -14.38 -27.31 10.95
CA GLY A 348 -15.73 -27.72 10.62
C GLY A 348 -15.75 -29.24 10.81
N SER A 349 -16.52 -29.72 11.78
CA SER A 349 -16.72 -31.16 11.90
C SER A 349 -17.62 -31.60 10.74
N ASP A 350 -17.40 -32.78 10.18
CA ASP A 350 -18.23 -33.36 9.11
C ASP A 350 -19.74 -33.42 9.46
N ALA A 351 -20.10 -33.18 10.72
CA ALA A 351 -21.46 -33.06 11.20
C ALA A 351 -22.12 -31.72 10.80
N ASP A 352 -21.37 -30.61 10.80
CA ASP A 352 -21.89 -29.28 10.44
C ASP A 352 -22.18 -29.16 8.93
N ASP A 353 -21.36 -29.79 8.10
CA ASP A 353 -21.59 -29.83 6.65
C ASP A 353 -22.77 -30.73 6.26
N ARG A 354 -22.99 -31.84 6.98
CA ARG A 354 -24.18 -32.70 6.80
C ARG A 354 -25.49 -32.00 7.16
N LEU A 355 -25.48 -31.14 8.17
CA LEU A 355 -26.67 -30.36 8.54
C LEU A 355 -27.05 -29.35 7.44
N ARG A 356 -26.06 -28.78 6.73
CA ARG A 356 -26.30 -27.84 5.63
C ARG A 356 -26.89 -28.49 4.38
N GLN A 357 -26.56 -29.75 4.11
CA GLN A 357 -27.14 -30.49 2.98
C GLN A 357 -28.65 -30.77 3.13
N ASN A 358 -29.16 -30.87 4.35
CA ASN A 358 -30.59 -31.14 4.60
C ASN A 358 -31.48 -29.88 4.61
N THR A 359 -30.93 -28.69 4.36
CA THR A 359 -31.67 -27.42 4.44
C THR A 359 -31.83 -26.70 3.09
N PHE A 360 -31.52 -27.37 1.98
CA PHE A 360 -31.78 -26.87 0.62
C PHE A 360 -32.60 -27.87 -0.19
#